data_AF-A0A254RMI5-F1
#
_entry.id   AF-A0A254RMI5-F1
#
_cell.length_a   1.000
_cell.length_b   1.000
_cell.length_c   1.000
_cell.angle_alpha   90.00
_cell.angle_beta   90.00
_cell.angle_gamma   90.00
#
_symmetry.space_group_name_H-M   'P 1'
#
loop_
_entity.id
_entity.type
_entity.pdbx_description
1 polymer ?
#
loop_
_entity_poly.entity_id
_entity_poly.type
_entity_poly.pdbx_seq_one_letter_code
_entity_poly.pdbx_strand_id
1 'polypeptide(L)'
;MENNKEPFSWKKFAKGLLREIIVPVALALIVIQYVIQAFQIPSGSMEDTLHTGDFLLGLKFTYGSPIPFSNQKFPGYAYPAKGDVVIFRYPGEPEYPDGNPQRYTHLFNALMFGNFYWDHEPKAGQPHLIHYADGPKDYIKRCVAVSGDTVAVHKGRLFVNGKMQDTLPGRGKYTASARTFSPRDERDEFVVPSVGDTFTVESMPLEKLWWLRSLVAQENPDETVELDISLWKDSVEINNYDFEEFKIPVENDRGLALNELFRRNRMVLQQRLTQGDTVSGVMSFAYFRELSRMTYLPMIDPNIQGGFTRPVSYMAFEGSLLRDLEGNVALLNQAEEDNAGTVELVDVDAPQDGAKTVEGVAGDTLDAPAKAKFEIRRKLLVGGKPVESYVVKTPQFFMMGDNRDNSADSRYWGFVSLRNIRAKAFVIYFSFENDDEAFALKNPFTWWRLPFRIRWGRLGKIIQMID
;
A
#
# COMPACT_ATOMS: atom_id res chain seq x y z
N MET A 1 -14.03 -39.52 -67.37
CA MET A 1 -13.83 -38.51 -66.31
C MET A 1 -13.15 -39.21 -65.14
N GLU A 2 -11.82 -39.28 -65.14
CA GLU A 2 -11.06 -39.89 -64.04
C GLU A 2 -10.70 -38.79 -63.03
N ASN A 3 -11.31 -38.89 -61.86
CA ASN A 3 -11.19 -37.93 -60.79
C ASN A 3 -9.94 -38.27 -59.96
N ASN A 4 -8.78 -37.80 -60.42
CA ASN A 4 -7.49 -38.07 -59.79
C ASN A 4 -7.35 -37.21 -58.52
N LYS A 5 -7.91 -37.67 -57.40
CA LYS A 5 -7.68 -37.04 -56.09
C LYS A 5 -6.31 -37.46 -55.58
N GLU A 6 -5.38 -36.51 -55.47
CA GLU A 6 -4.07 -36.75 -54.84
C GLU A 6 -4.25 -37.43 -53.46
N PRO A 7 -3.43 -38.45 -53.13
CA PRO A 7 -3.50 -39.11 -51.83
C PRO A 7 -3.20 -38.12 -50.71
N PHE A 8 -4.03 -38.14 -49.67
CA PHE A 8 -3.92 -37.25 -48.52
C PHE A 8 -2.54 -37.38 -47.85
N SER A 9 -1.71 -36.34 -47.96
CA SER A 9 -0.37 -36.32 -47.38
C SER A 9 -0.43 -35.79 -45.96
N TRP A 10 -0.26 -36.68 -44.97
CA TRP A 10 -0.19 -36.31 -43.56
C TRP A 10 0.88 -35.25 -43.27
N LYS A 11 1.99 -35.24 -44.02
CA LYS A 11 3.05 -34.22 -43.91
C LYS A 11 2.61 -32.86 -44.45
N LYS A 12 1.91 -32.80 -45.59
CA LYS A 12 1.36 -31.53 -46.12
C LYS A 12 0.23 -31.02 -45.21
N PHE A 13 -0.62 -31.90 -44.72
CA PHE A 13 -1.68 -31.57 -43.77
C PHE A 13 -1.12 -31.07 -42.44
N ALA A 14 -0.18 -31.79 -41.82
CA ALA A 14 0.47 -31.35 -40.58
C ALA A 14 1.22 -30.03 -40.77
N LYS A 15 1.92 -29.82 -41.89
CA LYS A 15 2.61 -28.54 -42.19
C LYS A 15 1.61 -27.38 -42.39
N GLY A 16 0.47 -27.65 -43.03
CA GLY A 16 -0.62 -26.69 -43.17
C GLY A 16 -1.24 -26.34 -41.82
N LEU A 17 -1.64 -27.36 -41.05
CA LEU A 17 -2.24 -27.20 -39.73
C LEU A 17 -1.30 -26.51 -38.72
N LEU A 18 -0.01 -26.84 -38.78
CA LEU A 18 1.04 -26.19 -37.99
C LEU A 18 1.14 -24.70 -38.33
N ARG A 19 1.15 -24.33 -39.61
CA ARG A 19 1.21 -22.92 -40.03
C ARG A 19 -0.06 -22.16 -39.67
N GLU A 20 -1.24 -22.73 -39.92
CA GLU A 20 -2.53 -22.06 -39.70
C GLU A 20 -2.91 -21.97 -38.21
N ILE A 21 -2.32 -22.77 -37.32
CA ILE A 21 -2.57 -22.69 -35.88
C ILE A 21 -1.42 -22.02 -35.13
N ILE A 22 -0.17 -22.41 -35.38
CA ILE A 22 0.97 -21.87 -34.61
C ILE A 22 1.17 -20.39 -34.91
N VAL A 23 1.04 -19.96 -36.16
CA VAL A 23 1.27 -18.53 -36.48
C VAL A 23 0.24 -17.63 -35.79
N PRO A 24 -1.09 -17.89 -35.89
CA PRO A 24 -2.07 -17.08 -35.17
C PRO A 24 -1.94 -17.17 -33.65
N VAL A 25 -1.66 -18.35 -33.09
CA VAL A 25 -1.48 -18.51 -31.65
C VAL A 25 -0.24 -17.75 -31.17
N ALA A 26 0.89 -17.86 -31.88
CA ALA A 26 2.10 -17.11 -31.56
C ALA A 26 1.87 -15.60 -31.66
N LEU A 27 1.18 -15.13 -32.70
CA LEU A 27 0.82 -13.72 -32.84
C LEU A 27 -0.09 -13.25 -31.69
N ALA A 28 -1.11 -14.04 -31.34
CA ALA A 28 -1.99 -13.72 -30.22
C ALA A 28 -1.23 -13.67 -28.89
N LEU A 29 -0.31 -14.61 -28.65
CA LEU A 29 0.56 -14.59 -27.47
C LEU A 29 1.45 -13.35 -27.44
N ILE A 30 2.02 -12.92 -28.56
CA ILE A 30 2.79 -11.66 -28.64
C ILE A 30 1.89 -10.47 -28.30
N VAL A 31 0.69 -10.41 -28.87
CA VAL A 31 -0.27 -9.33 -28.62
C VAL A 31 -0.69 -9.26 -27.16
N ILE A 32 -1.04 -10.39 -26.53
CA ILE A 32 -1.48 -10.40 -25.13
C ILE A 32 -0.30 -10.24 -24.17
N GLN A 33 0.90 -10.72 -24.52
CA GLN A 33 2.10 -10.52 -23.71
C GLN A 33 2.48 -9.04 -23.69
N TYR A 34 2.54 -8.37 -24.85
CA TYR A 34 3.18 -7.07 -25.00
C TYR A 34 2.24 -5.90 -25.27
N VAL A 35 1.05 -6.11 -25.81
CA VAL A 35 0.19 -5.02 -26.29
C VAL A 35 -0.98 -4.79 -25.33
N ILE A 36 -1.80 -5.81 -25.11
CA ILE A 36 -3.07 -5.69 -24.38
C ILE A 36 -3.16 -6.66 -23.19
N GLN A 37 -3.87 -6.28 -22.14
CA GLN A 37 -4.32 -7.20 -21.08
C GLN A 37 -5.73 -6.86 -20.64
N ALA A 38 -6.51 -7.90 -20.36
CA ALA A 38 -7.86 -7.77 -19.83
C ALA A 38 -7.82 -7.64 -18.31
N PHE A 39 -8.65 -6.74 -17.77
CA PHE A 39 -8.83 -6.51 -16.35
C PHE A 39 -10.32 -6.44 -16.02
N GLN A 40 -10.71 -6.91 -14.84
CA GLN A 40 -12.06 -6.77 -14.31
C GLN A 40 -12.06 -5.72 -13.20
N ILE A 41 -13.15 -4.94 -13.08
CA ILE A 41 -13.36 -3.97 -12.00
C ILE A 41 -14.19 -4.61 -10.89
N PRO A 42 -13.57 -4.94 -9.73
CA PRO A 42 -14.28 -5.59 -8.63
C PRO A 42 -14.85 -4.59 -7.61
N SER A 43 -14.47 -3.32 -7.65
CA SER A 43 -14.81 -2.35 -6.59
C SER A 43 -15.21 -0.98 -7.13
N GLY A 44 -15.94 -0.24 -6.30
CA GLY A 44 -16.51 1.07 -6.60
C GLY A 44 -15.55 2.27 -6.53
N SER A 45 -14.24 2.04 -6.33
CA SER A 45 -13.26 3.12 -6.12
C SER A 45 -13.10 4.09 -7.29
N MET A 46 -13.59 3.70 -8.48
CA MET A 46 -13.52 4.47 -9.71
C MET A 46 -14.89 4.85 -10.27
N GLU A 47 -15.97 4.78 -9.47
CA GLU A 47 -17.38 4.84 -9.91
C GLU A 47 -17.81 6.03 -10.79
N ASP A 48 -17.10 7.15 -10.82
CA ASP A 48 -17.40 8.24 -11.76
C ASP A 48 -16.97 7.91 -13.21
N THR A 49 -16.00 7.00 -13.37
CA THR A 49 -15.43 6.60 -14.66
C THR A 49 -15.72 5.13 -14.96
N LEU A 50 -15.47 4.24 -13.99
CA LEU A 50 -15.53 2.79 -14.11
C LEU A 50 -16.45 2.21 -13.04
N HIS A 51 -17.34 1.31 -13.45
CA HIS A 51 -18.30 0.70 -12.55
C HIS A 51 -17.86 -0.73 -12.22
N THR A 52 -18.25 -1.21 -11.03
CA THR A 52 -18.13 -2.63 -10.69
C THR A 52 -18.79 -3.49 -11.77
N GLY A 53 -18.10 -4.54 -12.22
CA GLY A 53 -18.52 -5.39 -13.33
C GLY A 53 -18.07 -4.92 -14.73
N ASP A 54 -17.36 -3.79 -14.84
CA ASP A 54 -16.67 -3.43 -16.08
C ASP A 54 -15.47 -4.35 -16.33
N PHE A 55 -15.25 -4.70 -17.59
CA PHE A 55 -14.03 -5.33 -18.08
C PHE A 55 -13.31 -4.42 -19.07
N LEU A 56 -12.02 -4.22 -18.83
CA LEU A 56 -11.19 -3.24 -19.50
C LEU A 56 -10.08 -3.91 -20.28
N LEU A 57 -9.68 -3.31 -21.39
CA LEU A 57 -8.39 -3.57 -22.00
C LEU A 57 -7.40 -2.48 -21.59
N GLY A 58 -6.27 -2.90 -21.04
CA GLY A 58 -5.13 -2.05 -20.73
C GLY A 58 -4.03 -2.18 -21.79
N LEU A 59 -3.46 -1.05 -22.21
CA LEU A 59 -2.34 -0.96 -23.14
C LEU A 59 -1.00 -0.99 -22.37
N LYS A 60 -0.26 -2.09 -22.46
CA LYS A 60 1.00 -2.29 -21.73
C LYS A 60 2.15 -1.46 -22.32
N PHE A 61 2.27 -1.48 -23.64
CA PHE A 61 3.36 -0.81 -24.37
C PHE A 61 3.42 0.70 -24.13
N THR A 62 2.34 1.31 -23.65
CA THR A 62 2.31 2.72 -23.28
C THR A 62 3.31 3.07 -22.20
N TYR A 63 3.35 2.28 -21.13
CA TYR A 63 4.22 2.51 -19.98
C TYR A 63 5.37 1.51 -19.88
N GLY A 64 5.50 0.64 -20.89
CA GLY A 64 6.55 -0.37 -20.97
C GLY A 64 6.02 -1.77 -20.72
N SER A 65 6.25 -2.65 -21.68
CA SER A 65 5.76 -4.03 -21.62
C SER A 65 6.73 -4.91 -20.83
N PRO A 66 6.22 -5.87 -20.03
CA PRO A 66 7.06 -6.76 -19.24
C PRO A 66 7.93 -7.66 -20.11
N ILE A 67 9.19 -7.82 -19.73
CA ILE A 67 10.09 -8.79 -20.34
C ILE A 67 9.81 -10.17 -19.70
N PRO A 68 9.55 -11.23 -20.49
CA PRO A 68 9.37 -12.57 -19.95
C PRO A 68 10.59 -13.01 -19.12
N PHE A 69 10.33 -13.68 -18.01
CA PHE A 69 11.36 -14.22 -17.10
C PHE A 69 12.29 -13.16 -16.49
N SER A 70 11.85 -11.89 -16.48
CA SER A 70 12.61 -10.78 -15.93
C SER A 70 11.73 -9.80 -15.16
N ASN A 71 12.33 -9.17 -14.16
CA ASN A 71 11.81 -8.05 -13.38
C ASN A 71 11.70 -6.74 -14.19
N GLN A 72 12.28 -6.72 -15.38
CA GLN A 72 12.43 -5.54 -16.21
C GLN A 72 11.28 -5.38 -17.21
N LYS A 73 11.17 -4.16 -17.76
CA LYS A 73 10.23 -3.81 -18.82
C LYS A 73 10.99 -3.23 -20.00
N PHE A 74 10.45 -3.40 -21.19
CA PHE A 74 10.82 -2.55 -22.31
C PHE A 74 10.47 -1.08 -22.00
N PRO A 75 11.24 -0.12 -22.52
CA PRO A 75 10.86 1.28 -22.43
C PRO A 75 9.44 1.50 -22.98
N GLY A 76 8.61 2.21 -22.23
CA GLY A 76 7.33 2.72 -22.74
C GLY A 76 7.57 3.89 -23.70
N TYR A 77 6.60 4.19 -24.56
CA TYR A 77 6.66 5.41 -25.37
C TYR A 77 6.24 6.66 -24.59
N ALA A 78 5.62 6.49 -23.41
CA ALA A 78 5.22 7.56 -22.51
C ALA A 78 5.33 7.12 -21.04
N TYR A 79 5.33 8.09 -20.14
CA TYR A 79 5.06 7.86 -18.71
C TYR A 79 3.60 8.20 -18.40
N PRO A 80 3.03 7.69 -17.30
CA PRO A 80 1.73 8.14 -16.83
C PRO A 80 1.64 9.65 -16.75
N ALA A 81 0.64 10.22 -17.41
CA ALA A 81 0.34 11.64 -17.34
C ALA A 81 -0.77 11.92 -16.32
N LYS A 82 -0.92 13.18 -15.91
CA LYS A 82 -2.06 13.62 -15.10
C LYS A 82 -3.36 13.27 -15.83
N GLY A 83 -4.35 12.84 -15.06
CA GLY A 83 -5.64 12.39 -15.56
C GLY A 83 -5.65 11.02 -16.23
N ASP A 84 -4.52 10.35 -16.46
CA ASP A 84 -4.54 8.99 -16.98
C ASP A 84 -5.16 8.02 -15.97
N VAL A 85 -5.98 7.09 -16.47
CA VAL A 85 -6.42 5.92 -15.70
C VAL A 85 -5.37 4.82 -15.85
N VAL A 86 -4.70 4.50 -14.74
CA VAL A 86 -3.50 3.67 -14.72
C VAL A 86 -3.76 2.41 -13.92
N ILE A 87 -3.33 1.29 -14.50
CA ILE A 87 -3.32 -0.01 -13.83
C ILE A 87 -1.90 -0.27 -13.35
N PHE A 88 -1.73 -0.63 -12.09
CA PHE A 88 -0.44 -0.84 -11.46
C PHE A 88 -0.52 -1.89 -10.37
N ARG A 89 0.61 -2.52 -10.09
CA ARG A 89 0.77 -3.43 -8.96
C ARG A 89 0.68 -2.65 -7.65
N TYR A 90 -0.20 -3.08 -6.76
CA TYR A 90 -0.40 -2.46 -5.47
C TYR A 90 0.90 -2.38 -4.65
N PRO A 91 1.34 -1.17 -4.24
CA PRO A 91 2.56 -1.01 -3.45
C PRO A 91 2.52 -1.53 -2.02
N GLY A 92 1.35 -1.91 -1.52
CA GLY A 92 1.13 -2.38 -0.15
C GLY A 92 1.01 -3.90 -0.03
N GLU A 93 1.37 -4.65 -1.07
CA GLU A 93 1.50 -6.10 -1.04
C GLU A 93 2.94 -6.49 -1.39
N PRO A 94 3.49 -7.52 -0.73
CA PRO A 94 4.84 -7.98 -1.05
C PRO A 94 4.90 -8.58 -2.45
N GLU A 95 6.05 -8.39 -3.10
CA GLU A 95 6.36 -9.03 -4.37
C GLU A 95 6.40 -10.58 -4.25
N TYR A 96 6.64 -11.09 -3.04
CA TYR A 96 6.82 -12.51 -2.73
C TYR A 96 5.78 -13.01 -1.71
N PRO A 97 5.36 -14.29 -1.77
CA PRO A 97 4.23 -14.83 -0.99
C PRO A 97 4.28 -14.62 0.53
N ASP A 98 5.47 -14.58 1.14
CA ASP A 98 5.65 -14.28 2.57
C ASP A 98 6.57 -13.07 2.81
N GLY A 99 6.83 -12.29 1.76
CA GLY A 99 7.73 -11.13 1.81
C GLY A 99 9.23 -11.47 1.83
N ASN A 100 9.62 -12.74 1.71
CA ASN A 100 11.03 -13.15 1.68
C ASN A 100 11.52 -13.38 0.24
N PRO A 101 12.27 -12.44 -0.37
CA PRO A 101 12.82 -12.61 -1.71
C PRO A 101 13.91 -13.68 -1.81
N GLN A 102 14.56 -14.05 -0.70
CA GLN A 102 15.62 -15.07 -0.71
C GLN A 102 15.07 -16.50 -0.81
N ARG A 103 13.84 -16.74 -0.34
CA ARG A 103 13.21 -18.05 -0.37
C ARG A 103 12.69 -18.45 -1.75
N TYR A 104 12.32 -17.49 -2.59
CA TYR A 104 11.62 -17.77 -3.84
C TYR A 104 12.37 -17.25 -5.05
N THR A 105 12.44 -18.07 -6.10
CA THR A 105 12.68 -17.55 -7.45
C THR A 105 11.34 -17.24 -8.10
N HIS A 106 11.03 -15.97 -8.29
CA HIS A 106 9.84 -15.57 -9.03
C HIS A 106 10.04 -15.83 -10.53
N LEU A 107 9.13 -16.60 -11.13
CA LEU A 107 9.09 -16.88 -12.56
C LEU A 107 8.37 -15.73 -13.27
N PHE A 108 8.98 -14.54 -13.18
CA PHE A 108 8.40 -13.27 -13.63
C PHE A 108 7.81 -13.38 -15.03
N ASN A 109 6.59 -12.88 -15.19
CA ASN A 109 5.97 -12.70 -16.51
C ASN A 109 6.01 -13.98 -17.37
N ALA A 110 5.91 -15.16 -16.74
CA ALA A 110 5.85 -16.45 -17.41
C ALA A 110 4.57 -16.57 -18.26
N LEU A 111 4.61 -15.96 -19.45
CA LEU A 111 3.67 -16.09 -20.55
C LEU A 111 2.20 -16.10 -20.11
N MET A 112 1.74 -15.00 -19.52
CA MET A 112 0.33 -14.75 -19.16
C MET A 112 -0.25 -15.62 -18.03
N PHE A 113 0.51 -16.60 -17.52
CA PHE A 113 -0.05 -17.60 -16.60
C PHE A 113 -0.15 -17.13 -15.13
N GLY A 114 0.29 -15.92 -14.82
CA GLY A 114 0.18 -15.32 -13.47
C GLY A 114 1.51 -15.30 -12.71
N ASN A 115 1.44 -15.17 -11.38
CA ASN A 115 2.61 -15.07 -10.51
C ASN A 115 3.00 -16.46 -10.00
N PHE A 116 3.94 -17.10 -10.70
CA PHE A 116 4.50 -18.39 -10.29
C PHE A 116 5.85 -18.23 -9.62
N TYR A 117 6.08 -18.99 -8.56
CA TYR A 117 7.32 -18.95 -7.81
C TYR A 117 7.86 -20.37 -7.64
N TRP A 118 9.18 -20.48 -7.64
CA TRP A 118 9.88 -21.66 -7.20
C TRP A 118 10.33 -21.44 -5.76
N ASP A 119 9.73 -22.18 -4.81
CA ASP A 119 10.09 -22.19 -3.39
C ASP A 119 11.34 -23.05 -3.17
N HIS A 120 12.41 -22.47 -2.65
CA HIS A 120 13.65 -23.20 -2.32
C HIS A 120 13.55 -23.97 -0.99
N GLU A 121 12.57 -23.62 -0.16
CA GLU A 121 12.35 -24.21 1.18
C GLU A 121 10.87 -24.62 1.35
N PRO A 122 10.34 -25.53 0.51
CA PRO A 122 8.97 -25.99 0.66
C PRO A 122 8.80 -26.79 1.95
N LYS A 123 7.64 -26.67 2.60
CA LYS A 123 7.31 -27.55 3.73
C LYS A 123 7.21 -29.00 3.25
N ALA A 124 7.48 -29.95 4.15
CA ALA A 124 7.36 -31.37 3.85
C ALA A 124 6.01 -31.71 3.20
N GLY A 125 6.05 -32.34 2.02
CA GLY A 125 4.86 -32.70 1.24
C GLY A 125 4.31 -31.59 0.33
N GLN A 126 4.93 -30.41 0.26
CA GLN A 126 4.54 -29.32 -0.65
C GLN A 126 5.42 -29.32 -1.92
N PRO A 127 4.87 -28.93 -3.09
CA PRO A 127 5.64 -28.78 -4.31
C PRO A 127 6.50 -27.51 -4.25
N HIS A 128 7.63 -27.53 -4.94
CA HIS A 128 8.47 -26.34 -5.12
C HIS A 128 7.78 -25.27 -5.98
N LEU A 129 7.03 -25.67 -7.02
CA LEU A 129 6.30 -24.72 -7.86
C LEU A 129 5.00 -24.31 -7.18
N ILE A 130 4.87 -23.03 -6.86
CA ILE A 130 3.71 -22.45 -6.22
C ILE A 130 3.10 -21.35 -7.09
N HIS A 131 1.77 -21.23 -7.04
CA HIS A 131 1.04 -20.13 -7.67
C HIS A 131 0.52 -19.20 -6.58
N TYR A 132 0.91 -17.94 -6.63
CA TYR A 132 0.43 -16.93 -5.70
C TYR A 132 -0.84 -16.29 -6.27
N ALA A 133 -1.99 -16.94 -6.04
CA ALA A 133 -3.26 -16.53 -6.64
C ALA A 133 -3.77 -15.18 -6.10
N ASP A 134 -3.46 -14.86 -4.85
CA ASP A 134 -4.04 -13.72 -4.13
C ASP A 134 -3.16 -12.46 -4.14
N GLY A 135 -1.99 -12.50 -4.80
CA GLY A 135 -1.10 -11.34 -4.88
C GLY A 135 -0.01 -11.42 -5.95
N PRO A 136 0.77 -10.34 -6.15
CA PRO A 136 0.42 -8.98 -5.76
C PRO A 136 -0.73 -8.47 -6.66
N LYS A 137 -1.77 -7.90 -6.05
CA LYS A 137 -2.96 -7.41 -6.75
C LYS A 137 -2.65 -6.23 -7.65
N ASP A 138 -3.39 -6.15 -8.75
CA ASP A 138 -3.42 -4.98 -9.59
C ASP A 138 -4.51 -4.01 -9.13
N TYR A 139 -4.16 -2.74 -8.99
CA TYR A 139 -5.05 -1.64 -8.69
C TYR A 139 -5.21 -0.77 -9.91
N ILE A 140 -6.40 -0.18 -10.04
CA ILE A 140 -6.69 0.84 -11.04
C ILE A 140 -7.08 2.14 -10.35
N LYS A 141 -6.40 3.23 -10.70
CA LYS A 141 -6.61 4.57 -10.15
C LYS A 141 -6.30 5.62 -11.21
N ARG A 142 -6.64 6.88 -10.93
CA ARG A 142 -6.25 8.03 -11.73
C ARG A 142 -4.93 8.60 -11.25
N CYS A 143 -4.02 8.87 -12.18
CA CYS A 143 -2.79 9.62 -11.90
C CYS A 143 -3.16 11.10 -11.71
N VAL A 144 -2.95 11.63 -10.51
CA VAL A 144 -3.30 13.04 -10.22
C VAL A 144 -2.09 13.95 -10.17
N ALA A 145 -0.91 13.39 -9.88
CA ALA A 145 0.35 14.12 -9.86
C ALA A 145 1.51 13.20 -10.25
N VAL A 146 2.53 13.78 -10.86
CA VAL A 146 3.75 13.11 -11.31
C VAL A 146 4.96 13.68 -10.57
N SER A 147 6.11 13.01 -10.64
CA SER A 147 7.39 13.51 -10.12
C SER A 147 7.59 15.02 -10.33
N GLY A 148 7.90 15.72 -9.25
CA GLY A 148 8.15 17.17 -9.22
C GLY A 148 6.92 18.02 -8.90
N ASP A 149 5.70 17.49 -9.03
CA ASP A 149 4.50 18.22 -8.62
C ASP A 149 4.37 18.29 -7.10
N THR A 150 3.73 19.35 -6.61
CA THR A 150 3.26 19.42 -5.24
C THR A 150 1.81 18.94 -5.14
N VAL A 151 1.48 18.29 -4.03
CA VAL A 151 0.14 17.76 -3.75
C VAL A 151 -0.24 18.13 -2.33
N ALA A 152 -1.47 18.62 -2.14
CA ALA A 152 -2.07 18.87 -0.84
C ALA A 152 -3.53 18.43 -0.83
N VAL A 153 -4.07 18.12 0.34
CA VAL A 153 -5.50 17.84 0.52
C VAL A 153 -6.01 18.70 1.67
N HIS A 154 -7.00 19.55 1.43
CA HIS A 154 -7.60 20.38 2.49
C HIS A 154 -9.10 20.18 2.54
N LYS A 155 -9.61 19.71 3.67
CA LYS A 155 -11.05 19.39 3.85
C LYS A 155 -11.59 18.49 2.72
N GLY A 156 -10.81 17.48 2.33
CA GLY A 156 -11.13 16.52 1.27
C GLY A 156 -11.00 17.04 -0.16
N ARG A 157 -10.53 18.28 -0.35
CA ARG A 157 -10.28 18.86 -1.69
C ARG A 157 -8.81 18.70 -2.06
N LEU A 158 -8.57 18.17 -3.25
CA LEU A 158 -7.24 17.96 -3.80
C LEU A 158 -6.70 19.25 -4.43
N PHE A 159 -5.45 19.57 -4.13
CA PHE A 159 -4.68 20.63 -4.75
C PHE A 159 -3.41 20.01 -5.37
N VAL A 160 -3.08 20.43 -6.59
CA VAL A 160 -1.84 20.04 -7.27
C VAL A 160 -1.16 21.33 -7.73
N ASN A 161 0.10 21.54 -7.37
CA ASN A 161 0.85 22.77 -7.64
C ASN A 161 0.09 24.01 -7.17
N GLY A 162 -0.49 23.95 -5.96
CA GLY A 162 -1.32 25.00 -5.37
C GLY A 162 -2.70 25.22 -6.03
N LYS A 163 -3.00 24.56 -7.16
CA LYS A 163 -4.28 24.68 -7.87
C LYS A 163 -5.25 23.58 -7.43
N MET A 164 -6.44 23.99 -6.99
CA MET A 164 -7.54 23.05 -6.69
C MET A 164 -7.90 22.25 -7.95
N GLN A 165 -8.04 20.94 -7.81
CA GLN A 165 -8.41 20.03 -8.88
C GLN A 165 -9.92 19.83 -8.93
N ASP A 166 -10.58 20.59 -9.82
CA ASP A 166 -12.01 20.51 -10.13
C ASP A 166 -12.31 19.79 -11.46
N THR A 167 -11.29 19.65 -12.32
CA THR A 167 -11.37 18.98 -13.63
C THR A 167 -11.25 17.46 -13.54
N LEU A 168 -10.44 16.95 -12.60
CA LEU A 168 -10.30 15.51 -12.37
C LEU A 168 -11.56 14.95 -11.69
N PRO A 169 -12.04 13.75 -12.06
CA PRO A 169 -13.17 13.11 -11.40
C PRO A 169 -12.79 12.73 -9.97
N GLY A 170 -13.79 12.44 -9.15
CA GLY A 170 -13.61 12.44 -7.71
C GLY A 170 -14.09 13.73 -7.10
N ARG A 171 -15.35 13.72 -6.68
CA ARG A 171 -15.73 14.42 -5.46
C ARG A 171 -15.80 13.35 -4.37
N GLY A 172 -15.60 13.73 -3.11
CA GLY A 172 -16.05 12.84 -2.04
C GLY A 172 -17.55 12.61 -2.24
N LYS A 173 -17.96 11.40 -2.64
CA LYS A 173 -19.38 11.06 -2.69
C LYS A 173 -19.83 10.92 -1.25
N TYR A 174 -20.67 11.86 -0.82
CA TYR A 174 -21.34 11.83 0.47
C TYR A 174 -21.92 10.43 0.70
N THR A 175 -21.30 9.66 1.59
CA THR A 175 -21.93 8.46 2.14
C THR A 175 -23.09 8.93 3.03
N ALA A 176 -24.19 8.18 3.09
CA ALA A 176 -25.33 8.56 3.93
C ALA A 176 -24.98 8.66 5.44
N SER A 177 -23.82 8.15 5.84
CA SER A 177 -23.20 8.31 7.15
C SER A 177 -22.58 9.70 7.31
N ALA A 178 -22.78 10.32 8.48
CA ALA A 178 -22.06 11.53 8.86
C ALA A 178 -20.55 11.30 8.70
N ARG A 179 -19.87 12.16 7.92
CA ARG A 179 -18.41 12.11 7.77
C ARG A 179 -17.77 12.38 9.13
N THR A 180 -17.18 11.36 9.73
CA THR A 180 -16.11 11.55 10.72
C THR A 180 -14.90 12.14 9.99
N PHE A 181 -14.27 13.13 10.60
CA PHE A 181 -13.00 13.68 10.11
C PHE A 181 -11.99 12.52 9.99
N SER A 182 -11.42 12.34 8.81
CA SER A 182 -10.35 11.38 8.56
C SER A 182 -9.08 12.13 8.19
N PRO A 183 -7.92 11.80 8.78
CA PRO A 183 -6.58 12.18 8.28
C PRO A 183 -6.38 12.09 6.76
N ARG A 184 -7.18 11.34 6.01
CA ARG A 184 -7.14 11.34 4.53
C ARG A 184 -7.64 12.64 3.89
N ASP A 185 -8.47 13.39 4.61
CA ASP A 185 -9.12 14.63 4.14
C ASP A 185 -8.26 15.86 4.46
N GLU A 186 -7.19 15.72 5.24
CA GLU A 186 -6.25 16.79 5.55
C GLU A 186 -4.82 16.31 5.36
N ARG A 187 -4.10 16.95 4.45
CA ARG A 187 -2.73 16.64 4.11
C ARG A 187 -1.99 17.90 3.72
N ASP A 188 -0.95 18.17 4.49
CA ASP A 188 0.01 19.22 4.21
C ASP A 188 0.67 19.00 2.85
N GLU A 189 1.04 20.11 2.21
CA GLU A 189 1.67 20.09 0.90
C GLU A 189 2.98 19.27 0.91
N PHE A 190 3.15 18.41 -0.07
CA PHE A 190 4.36 17.63 -0.28
C PHE A 190 4.70 17.52 -1.77
N VAL A 191 5.98 17.35 -2.08
CA VAL A 191 6.47 17.11 -3.44
C VAL A 191 6.43 15.62 -3.75
N VAL A 192 5.94 15.26 -4.94
CA VAL A 192 6.09 13.91 -5.48
C VAL A 192 7.56 13.71 -5.89
N PRO A 193 8.28 12.71 -5.34
CA PRO A 193 9.71 12.58 -5.55
C PRO A 193 10.07 12.40 -7.03
N SER A 194 11.17 13.02 -7.45
CA SER A 194 11.76 12.92 -8.77
C SER A 194 12.97 12.01 -8.77
N VAL A 195 13.31 11.46 -9.94
CA VAL A 195 14.55 10.68 -10.12
C VAL A 195 15.75 11.55 -9.75
N GLY A 196 16.61 11.04 -8.89
CA GLY A 196 17.78 11.77 -8.37
C GLY A 196 17.54 12.52 -7.05
N ASP A 197 16.29 12.69 -6.62
CA ASP A 197 16.00 13.24 -5.29
C ASP A 197 16.59 12.32 -4.22
N THR A 198 17.20 12.94 -3.20
CA THR A 198 17.86 12.23 -2.10
C THR A 198 17.12 12.45 -0.80
N PHE A 199 16.71 11.36 -0.16
CA PHE A 199 16.09 11.37 1.16
C PHE A 199 17.09 10.94 2.21
N THR A 200 17.33 11.80 3.20
CA THR A 200 18.15 11.47 4.37
C THR A 200 17.25 10.92 5.48
N VAL A 201 17.52 9.68 5.89
CA VAL A 201 16.68 8.95 6.86
C VAL A 201 16.65 9.69 8.19
N GLU A 202 17.80 10.17 8.66
CA GLU A 202 17.94 10.79 9.99
C GLU A 202 17.17 12.12 10.12
N SER A 203 16.93 12.85 9.03
CA SER A 203 16.31 14.19 9.09
C SER A 203 14.83 14.21 8.67
N MET A 204 14.30 13.10 8.14
CA MET A 204 12.91 13.03 7.71
C MET A 204 11.94 12.88 8.90
N PRO A 205 10.77 13.53 8.88
CA PRO A 205 9.71 13.25 9.85
C PRO A 205 9.32 11.76 9.84
N LEU A 206 9.02 11.17 11.00
CA LEU A 206 8.80 9.72 11.11
C LEU A 206 7.62 9.24 10.25
N GLU A 207 6.58 10.06 10.08
CA GLU A 207 5.46 9.76 9.17
C GLU A 207 5.88 9.62 7.71
N LYS A 208 6.89 10.39 7.25
CA LYS A 208 7.38 10.36 5.87
C LYS A 208 8.34 9.21 5.61
N LEU A 209 9.00 8.69 6.66
CA LEU A 209 9.85 7.50 6.55
C LEU A 209 9.06 6.28 6.09
N TRP A 210 7.78 6.21 6.42
CA TRP A 210 6.92 5.16 5.90
C TRP A 210 6.81 5.18 4.38
N TRP A 211 6.59 6.36 3.79
CA TRP A 211 6.51 6.51 2.33
C TRP A 211 7.86 6.29 1.68
N LEU A 212 8.94 6.78 2.28
CA LEU A 212 10.30 6.48 1.84
C LEU A 212 10.51 4.97 1.76
N ARG A 213 10.18 4.25 2.83
CA ARG A 213 10.36 2.81 2.90
C ARG A 213 9.50 2.06 1.87
N SER A 214 8.24 2.46 1.65
CA SER A 214 7.40 1.90 0.59
C SER A 214 7.98 2.15 -0.81
N LEU A 215 8.50 3.34 -1.07
CA LEU A 215 9.19 3.67 -2.32
C LEU A 215 10.44 2.78 -2.50
N VAL A 216 11.27 2.67 -1.46
CA VAL A 216 12.49 1.85 -1.46
C VAL A 216 12.15 0.38 -1.71
N ALA A 217 11.09 -0.16 -1.12
CA ALA A 217 10.62 -1.53 -1.36
C ALA A 217 10.20 -1.75 -2.82
N GLN A 218 9.49 -0.79 -3.42
CA GLN A 218 9.10 -0.87 -4.84
C GLN A 218 10.33 -0.86 -5.78
N GLU A 219 11.36 -0.09 -5.45
CA GLU A 219 12.58 0.05 -6.27
C GLU A 219 13.65 -1.04 -5.99
N ASN A 220 13.49 -1.84 -4.93
CA ASN A 220 14.36 -2.95 -4.58
C ASN A 220 13.55 -4.23 -4.29
N PRO A 221 12.89 -4.81 -5.31
CA PRO A 221 12.01 -5.98 -5.12
C PRO A 221 12.69 -7.20 -4.53
N ASP A 222 13.95 -7.40 -4.89
CA ASP A 222 14.71 -8.61 -4.58
C ASP A 222 15.44 -8.48 -3.22
N GLU A 223 15.21 -7.39 -2.50
CA GLU A 223 15.82 -7.07 -1.21
C GLU A 223 14.75 -6.92 -0.13
N THR A 224 15.08 -7.32 1.10
CA THR A 224 14.24 -6.97 2.26
C THR A 224 14.44 -5.50 2.60
N VAL A 225 13.33 -4.80 2.88
CA VAL A 225 13.36 -3.38 3.25
C VAL A 225 12.66 -3.20 4.58
N GLU A 226 13.44 -2.82 5.60
CA GLU A 226 12.98 -2.70 6.98
C GLU A 226 13.27 -1.30 7.51
N LEU A 227 12.31 -0.70 8.21
CA LEU A 227 12.53 0.51 8.99
C LEU A 227 12.58 0.08 10.46
N ASP A 228 13.75 0.15 11.07
CA ASP A 228 13.92 -0.12 12.50
C ASP A 228 13.84 1.19 13.27
N ILE A 229 12.83 1.29 14.14
CA ILE A 229 12.65 2.41 15.07
C ILE A 229 12.98 1.92 16.47
N SER A 230 13.81 2.68 17.18
CA SER A 230 14.23 2.38 18.56
C SER A 230 14.00 3.60 19.46
N LEU A 231 13.58 3.35 20.70
CA LEU A 231 13.41 4.36 21.72
C LEU A 231 14.60 4.31 22.66
N TRP A 232 15.14 5.47 23.00
CA TRP A 232 16.31 5.60 23.87
C TRP A 232 15.95 6.52 25.03
N LYS A 233 16.37 6.15 26.23
CA LYS A 233 16.32 6.99 27.43
C LYS A 233 17.75 7.17 27.93
N ASP A 234 18.24 8.39 27.98
CA ASP A 234 19.59 8.71 28.49
C ASP A 234 20.70 7.90 27.81
N SER A 235 20.63 7.80 26.48
CA SER A 235 21.57 6.99 25.67
C SER A 235 21.54 5.48 25.95
N VAL A 236 20.50 4.96 26.61
CA VAL A 236 20.22 3.53 26.72
C VAL A 236 18.96 3.18 25.92
N GLU A 237 19.06 2.21 25.02
CA GLU A 237 17.91 1.73 24.25
C GLU A 237 16.90 1.03 25.18
N ILE A 238 15.65 1.47 25.12
CA ILE A 238 14.53 0.93 25.90
C ILE A 238 13.50 0.31 24.96
N ASN A 239 13.32 -1.01 25.09
CA ASN A 239 12.37 -1.75 24.24
C ASN A 239 11.06 -2.10 24.96
N ASN A 240 11.05 -2.11 26.30
CA ASN A 240 9.92 -2.50 27.13
C ASN A 240 9.25 -1.28 27.79
N TYR A 241 9.15 -0.17 27.05
CA TYR A 241 8.45 1.02 27.53
C TYR A 241 6.99 0.95 27.11
N ASP A 242 6.07 1.17 28.04
CA ASP A 242 4.64 1.13 27.79
C ASP A 242 4.07 2.56 27.86
N PHE A 243 3.48 3.02 26.76
CA PHE A 243 2.79 4.31 26.69
C PHE A 243 1.39 4.17 27.27
N GLU A 244 1.09 4.82 28.39
CA GLU A 244 -0.16 4.63 29.14
C GLU A 244 -1.40 5.21 28.43
N GLU A 245 -1.24 6.33 27.71
CA GLU A 245 -2.34 7.05 27.05
C GLU A 245 -2.23 7.06 25.53
N PHE A 246 -1.84 5.94 24.92
CA PHE A 246 -1.71 5.87 23.47
C PHE A 246 -3.08 5.91 22.80
N LYS A 247 -3.25 6.70 21.71
CA LYS A 247 -4.50 6.85 20.97
C LYS A 247 -4.29 6.54 19.48
N ILE A 248 -5.04 5.58 18.94
CA ILE A 248 -5.02 5.22 17.50
C ILE A 248 -6.41 5.38 16.91
N PRO A 249 -6.62 6.29 15.94
CA PRO A 249 -7.85 6.31 15.17
C PRO A 249 -7.94 5.08 14.24
N VAL A 250 -9.12 4.46 14.17
CA VAL A 250 -9.43 3.32 13.31
C VAL A 250 -10.07 3.86 12.03
N GLU A 251 -9.47 3.58 10.86
CA GLU A 251 -9.98 4.06 9.57
C GLU A 251 -10.21 2.92 8.56
N ASN A 252 -11.29 2.97 7.77
CA ASN A 252 -11.64 1.94 6.76
C ASN A 252 -11.71 0.52 7.37
N ASP A 253 -11.41 -0.53 6.58
CA ASP A 253 -11.39 -1.93 7.01
C ASP A 253 -10.30 -2.28 8.08
N ARG A 254 -9.59 -1.27 8.62
CA ARG A 254 -8.44 -1.43 9.54
C ARG A 254 -8.80 -1.93 10.94
N GLY A 255 -10.08 -1.89 11.31
CA GLY A 255 -10.54 -2.54 12.53
C GLY A 255 -10.09 -3.99 12.59
N LEU A 256 -10.06 -4.70 11.45
CA LEU A 256 -9.61 -6.09 11.36
C LEU A 256 -8.10 -6.29 11.54
N ALA A 257 -7.23 -5.45 10.96
CA ALA A 257 -5.78 -5.57 11.19
C ALA A 257 -5.41 -5.22 12.62
N LEU A 258 -5.99 -4.15 13.16
CA LEU A 258 -5.78 -3.77 14.55
C LEU A 258 -6.30 -4.88 15.48
N ASN A 259 -7.51 -5.41 15.25
CA ASN A 259 -8.04 -6.56 16.01
C ASN A 259 -7.10 -7.78 15.95
N GLU A 260 -6.54 -8.09 14.78
CA GLU A 260 -5.64 -9.22 14.57
C GLU A 260 -4.28 -9.01 15.26
N LEU A 261 -3.72 -7.79 15.16
CA LEU A 261 -2.50 -7.38 15.84
C LEU A 261 -2.67 -7.42 17.37
N PHE A 262 -3.77 -6.88 17.88
CA PHE A 262 -4.10 -6.93 19.32
C PHE A 262 -4.32 -8.35 19.81
N ARG A 263 -5.00 -9.20 19.03
CA ARG A 263 -5.18 -10.62 19.33
C ARG A 263 -3.83 -11.36 19.42
N ARG A 264 -2.89 -11.12 18.49
CA ARG A 264 -1.54 -11.74 18.53
C ARG A 264 -0.74 -11.31 19.76
N ASN A 265 -0.92 -10.06 20.21
CA ASN A 265 -0.26 -9.52 21.37
C ASN A 265 -1.06 -9.69 22.68
N ARG A 266 -2.09 -10.54 22.68
CA ARG A 266 -2.93 -10.86 23.85
C ARG A 266 -3.67 -9.64 24.45
N MET A 267 -3.82 -8.56 23.69
CA MET A 267 -4.73 -7.47 24.06
C MET A 267 -6.17 -7.90 23.72
N VAL A 268 -7.00 -8.06 24.75
CA VAL A 268 -8.41 -8.43 24.59
C VAL A 268 -9.22 -7.17 24.33
N LEU A 269 -9.64 -6.98 23.09
CA LEU A 269 -10.65 -5.97 22.77
C LEU A 269 -12.04 -6.51 23.12
N GLN A 270 -12.78 -5.77 23.95
CA GLN A 270 -14.15 -6.15 24.34
C GLN A 270 -15.16 -6.01 23.20
N GLN A 271 -14.84 -5.20 22.19
CA GLN A 271 -15.67 -4.96 21.01
C GLN A 271 -14.81 -4.93 19.74
N ARG A 272 -15.41 -5.31 18.60
CA ARG A 272 -14.76 -5.25 17.29
C ARG A 272 -14.63 -3.78 16.89
N LEU A 273 -13.41 -3.33 16.61
CA LEU A 273 -13.16 -1.96 16.14
C LEU A 273 -13.85 -1.67 14.79
N THR A 274 -14.44 -0.49 14.68
CA THR A 274 -15.13 0.07 13.52
C THR A 274 -14.51 1.39 13.07
N GLN A 275 -14.80 1.82 11.85
CA GLN A 275 -14.29 3.08 11.31
C GLN A 275 -14.76 4.27 12.14
N GLY A 276 -13.83 5.14 12.53
CA GLY A 276 -14.08 6.31 13.37
C GLY A 276 -13.83 6.07 14.87
N ASP A 277 -13.65 4.82 15.29
CA ASP A 277 -13.24 4.52 16.67
C ASP A 277 -11.83 5.06 16.94
N THR A 278 -11.54 5.41 18.20
CA THR A 278 -10.17 5.66 18.65
C THR A 278 -9.84 4.64 19.72
N VAL A 279 -8.84 3.79 19.45
CA VAL A 279 -8.30 2.87 20.44
C VAL A 279 -7.43 3.67 21.38
N SER A 280 -7.82 3.76 22.65
CA SER A 280 -7.01 4.39 23.70
C SER A 280 -6.55 3.37 24.73
N GLY A 281 -5.30 3.41 25.15
CA GLY A 281 -4.81 2.63 26.27
C GLY A 281 -3.31 2.37 26.25
N VAL A 282 -2.88 1.41 27.08
CA VAL A 282 -1.48 1.04 27.23
C VAL A 282 -0.96 0.38 25.95
N MET A 283 0.12 0.91 25.38
CA MET A 283 0.77 0.34 24.20
C MET A 283 2.28 0.26 24.36
N SER A 284 2.84 -0.94 24.18
CA SER A 284 4.28 -1.15 24.30
C SER A 284 5.06 -0.62 23.09
N PHE A 285 6.21 0.01 23.32
CA PHE A 285 7.09 0.49 22.25
C PHE A 285 7.53 -0.64 21.29
N ALA A 286 7.76 -1.85 21.82
CA ALA A 286 8.11 -3.03 21.04
C ALA A 286 7.13 -3.29 19.87
N TYR A 287 5.87 -2.89 20.03
CA TYR A 287 4.85 -2.99 18.98
C TYR A 287 5.14 -2.07 17.78
N PHE A 288 5.45 -0.79 18.02
CA PHE A 288 5.78 0.15 16.94
C PHE A 288 7.05 -0.26 16.22
N ARG A 289 8.03 -0.77 16.96
CA ARG A 289 9.25 -1.30 16.39
C ARG A 289 8.95 -2.45 15.43
N GLU A 290 8.17 -3.44 15.86
CA GLU A 290 7.78 -4.56 15.02
C GLU A 290 7.01 -4.11 13.78
N LEU A 291 6.04 -3.20 13.97
CA LEU A 291 5.26 -2.63 12.88
C LEU A 291 6.10 -1.87 11.85
N SER A 292 7.07 -1.07 12.32
CA SER A 292 7.96 -0.30 11.44
C SER A 292 8.82 -1.21 10.56
N ARG A 293 9.22 -2.37 11.08
CA ARG A 293 9.98 -3.39 10.35
C ARG A 293 9.15 -4.09 9.29
N MET A 294 7.86 -4.36 9.57
CA MET A 294 6.99 -5.09 8.65
C MET A 294 6.66 -4.28 7.40
N THR A 295 7.06 -4.75 6.21
CA THR A 295 6.76 -4.02 4.97
C THR A 295 5.25 -3.86 4.73
N TYR A 296 4.51 -4.88 5.12
CA TYR A 296 3.08 -5.02 4.90
C TYR A 296 2.45 -5.68 6.11
N LEU A 297 1.18 -5.39 6.38
CA LEU A 297 0.47 -6.03 7.49
C LEU A 297 -0.19 -7.33 7.03
N PRO A 298 0.26 -8.51 7.50
CA PRO A 298 -0.34 -9.78 7.11
C PRO A 298 -1.69 -9.99 7.79
N MET A 299 -2.73 -10.24 7.00
CA MET A 299 -4.05 -10.69 7.43
C MET A 299 -4.20 -12.18 7.18
N ILE A 300 -4.69 -12.92 8.17
CA ILE A 300 -5.07 -14.32 7.99
C ILE A 300 -6.46 -14.34 7.34
N ASP A 301 -6.64 -15.04 6.22
CA ASP A 301 -7.99 -15.23 5.67
C ASP A 301 -8.85 -16.05 6.64
N PRO A 302 -10.00 -15.53 7.10
CA PRO A 302 -10.86 -16.21 8.05
C PRO A 302 -11.60 -17.42 7.45
N ASN A 303 -11.61 -17.61 6.13
CA ASN A 303 -12.42 -18.62 5.44
C ASN A 303 -11.66 -19.90 5.06
N ILE A 304 -10.40 -20.05 5.47
CA ILE A 304 -9.55 -21.14 5.01
C ILE A 304 -9.90 -22.44 5.75
N GLN A 305 -10.45 -23.40 5.03
CA GLN A 305 -10.45 -24.82 5.39
C GLN A 305 -9.75 -25.63 4.29
N GLY A 306 -8.70 -26.39 4.65
CA GLY A 306 -8.12 -27.47 3.82
C GLY A 306 -7.53 -27.05 2.46
N GLY A 307 -6.26 -26.64 2.43
CA GLY A 307 -5.50 -26.33 1.21
C GLY A 307 -4.21 -25.57 1.53
N PHE A 308 -3.29 -25.41 0.55
CA PHE A 308 -1.94 -24.84 0.73
C PHE A 308 -1.84 -23.76 1.81
N THR A 309 -0.95 -23.96 2.79
CA THR A 309 -0.80 -23.05 3.94
C THR A 309 -0.11 -21.75 3.52
N ARG A 310 -0.88 -20.79 3.03
CA ARG A 310 -0.86 -19.35 3.42
C ARG A 310 -1.72 -18.48 2.48
N PRO A 311 -3.03 -18.33 2.76
CA PRO A 311 -3.82 -17.20 2.30
C PRO A 311 -3.63 -16.07 3.31
N VAL A 312 -2.49 -15.39 3.16
CA VAL A 312 -2.23 -14.13 3.86
C VAL A 312 -2.54 -13.03 2.86
N SER A 313 -3.58 -12.25 3.12
CA SER A 313 -3.81 -11.00 2.39
C SER A 313 -3.07 -9.87 3.12
N TYR A 314 -2.65 -8.81 2.43
CA TYR A 314 -1.93 -7.73 3.08
C TYR A 314 -2.71 -6.42 3.02
N MET A 315 -2.54 -5.58 4.05
CA MET A 315 -3.05 -4.20 4.05
C MET A 315 -1.93 -3.18 4.09
N ALA A 316 -2.24 -1.97 3.59
CA ALA A 316 -1.37 -0.82 3.75
C ALA A 316 -1.19 -0.52 5.24
N PHE A 317 0.06 -0.29 5.64
CA PHE A 317 0.32 0.37 6.91
C PHE A 317 0.32 1.88 6.70
N GLU A 318 -0.02 2.58 7.77
CA GLU A 318 -0.28 4.01 7.79
C GLU A 318 0.83 4.75 8.52
N GLY A 319 1.48 5.69 7.85
CA GLY A 319 2.55 6.50 8.44
C GLY A 319 2.10 7.37 9.63
N SER A 320 0.80 7.66 9.77
CA SER A 320 0.27 8.46 10.89
C SER A 320 0.48 7.79 12.25
N LEU A 321 0.50 6.45 12.31
CA LEU A 321 0.83 5.71 13.55
C LEU A 321 2.22 6.09 14.08
N LEU A 322 3.14 6.45 13.19
CA LEU A 322 4.47 6.91 13.54
C LEU A 322 4.49 8.38 13.96
N ARG A 323 3.58 9.21 13.42
CA ARG A 323 3.42 10.60 13.86
C ARG A 323 2.99 10.67 15.34
N ASP A 324 2.04 9.83 15.73
CA ASP A 324 1.56 9.80 17.11
C ASP A 324 2.67 9.35 18.08
N LEU A 325 3.56 8.45 17.65
CA LEU A 325 4.74 8.06 18.43
C LEU A 325 5.68 9.25 18.67
N GLU A 326 5.97 10.08 17.66
CA GLU A 326 6.77 11.31 17.85
C GLU A 326 6.10 12.25 18.86
N GLY A 327 4.78 12.46 18.74
CA GLY A 327 4.01 13.31 19.65
C GLY A 327 4.04 12.81 21.10
N ASN A 328 3.88 11.50 21.32
CA ASN A 328 3.94 10.91 22.65
C ASN A 328 5.33 11.05 23.29
N VAL A 329 6.41 10.84 22.52
CA VAL A 329 7.78 11.03 23.03
C VAL A 329 8.06 12.50 23.37
N ALA A 330 7.52 13.43 22.60
CA ALA A 330 7.61 14.86 22.94
C ALA A 330 6.91 15.18 24.27
N LEU A 331 5.71 14.63 24.50
CA LEU A 331 5.00 14.79 25.77
C LEU A 331 5.75 14.16 26.95
N LEU A 332 6.41 13.02 26.76
CA LEU A 332 7.26 12.41 27.80
C LEU A 332 8.41 13.33 28.20
N ASN A 333 9.11 13.89 27.22
CA ASN A 333 10.18 14.85 27.50
C ASN A 333 9.66 16.10 28.21
N GLN A 334 8.48 16.59 27.82
CA GLN A 334 7.84 17.73 28.49
C GLN A 334 7.48 17.40 29.94
N ALA A 335 6.93 16.22 30.22
CA ALA A 335 6.59 15.78 31.57
C ALA A 335 7.83 15.66 32.47
N GLU A 336 8.96 15.18 31.95
CA GLU A 336 10.25 15.17 32.65
C GLU A 336 10.78 16.60 32.89
N GLU A 337 10.51 17.54 31.98
CA GLU A 337 10.83 18.96 32.17
C GLU A 337 9.98 19.62 33.26
N ASP A 338 8.67 19.33 33.28
CA ASP A 338 7.69 19.90 34.22
C ASP A 338 7.87 19.33 35.64
N ASN A 339 8.10 18.02 35.78
CA ASN A 339 8.36 17.37 37.08
C ASN A 339 9.68 17.82 37.72
N ALA A 340 10.62 18.37 36.94
CA ALA A 340 11.85 18.97 37.45
C ALA A 340 11.64 20.38 38.05
N GLY A 341 10.47 21.01 37.84
CA GLY A 341 10.11 22.33 38.33
C GLY A 341 9.39 22.34 39.69
N THR A 342 8.89 21.21 40.16
CA THR A 342 8.11 21.05 41.40
C THR A 342 8.93 20.34 42.48
N VAL A 343 9.91 21.05 43.05
CA VAL A 343 10.40 20.70 44.39
C VAL A 343 9.51 21.41 45.40
N GLU A 344 8.42 20.77 45.83
CA GLU A 344 7.72 21.22 47.05
C GLU A 344 8.62 20.92 48.25
N LEU A 345 9.18 21.98 48.84
CA LEU A 345 9.78 21.92 50.16
C LEU A 345 8.65 21.66 51.17
N VAL A 346 8.42 20.39 51.49
CA VAL A 346 7.58 20.01 52.62
C VAL A 346 8.39 20.24 53.89
N ASP A 347 8.07 21.33 54.59
CA ASP A 347 8.63 21.64 55.90
C ASP A 347 8.02 20.70 56.93
N VAL A 348 8.79 19.74 57.45
CA VAL A 348 8.27 18.65 58.32
C VAL A 348 8.09 19.10 59.78
N ASP A 349 8.54 20.31 60.16
CA ASP A 349 8.55 20.76 61.56
C ASP A 349 8.10 22.24 61.76
N ALA A 350 7.03 22.69 61.08
CA ALA A 350 6.45 24.00 61.35
C ALA A 350 5.25 23.93 62.33
N PRO A 351 5.29 24.60 63.49
CA PRO A 351 4.10 24.85 64.30
C PRO A 351 3.13 25.74 63.52
N GLN A 352 1.85 25.37 63.50
CA GLN A 352 0.80 26.23 62.94
C GLN A 352 0.55 27.42 63.87
N ASP A 353 1.34 28.48 63.74
CA ASP A 353 0.88 29.84 63.99
C ASP A 353 1.86 30.90 63.46
N GLY A 354 1.34 31.83 62.65
CA GLY A 354 1.93 33.15 62.45
C GLY A 354 3.03 33.27 61.39
N ALA A 355 2.68 33.90 60.27
CA ALA A 355 3.55 34.25 59.16
C ALA A 355 4.84 35.00 59.57
N LYS A 356 6.00 34.51 59.12
CA LYS A 356 7.19 35.32 58.82
C LYS A 356 7.94 34.72 57.62
N THR A 357 8.10 35.53 56.58
CA THR A 357 9.04 35.28 55.47
C THR A 357 10.47 35.35 55.99
N VAL A 358 11.23 34.28 55.80
CA VAL A 358 12.68 34.24 56.03
C VAL A 358 13.33 34.11 54.66
N GLU A 359 14.09 35.13 54.24
CA GLU A 359 14.96 35.06 53.06
C GLU A 359 16.11 34.09 53.35
N GLY A 360 16.09 32.94 52.68
CA GLY A 360 17.12 31.91 52.76
C GLY A 360 18.34 32.25 51.91
N VAL A 361 19.49 32.21 52.56
CA VAL A 361 20.84 32.34 52.00
C VAL A 361 21.10 31.27 50.94
N ALA A 362 21.68 31.69 49.80
CA ALA A 362 22.12 30.82 48.72
C ALA A 362 23.15 29.78 49.22
N GLY A 363 22.70 28.54 49.38
CA GLY A 363 23.54 27.36 49.54
C GLY A 363 23.83 26.73 48.17
N ASP A 364 25.05 26.19 48.03
CA ASP A 364 25.60 25.55 46.84
C ASP A 364 24.58 24.72 46.06
N THR A 365 24.50 24.99 44.75
CA THR A 365 23.76 24.18 43.79
C THR A 365 24.35 22.77 43.76
N LEU A 366 23.71 21.84 44.46
CA LEU A 366 23.77 20.43 44.10
C LEU A 366 23.26 20.31 42.67
N ASP A 367 24.12 19.87 41.74
CA ASP A 367 23.74 19.58 40.36
C ASP A 367 22.47 18.72 40.39
N ALA A 368 21.35 19.29 39.95
CA ALA A 368 20.12 18.53 39.79
C ALA A 368 20.43 17.32 38.90
N PRO A 369 19.95 16.11 39.23
CA PRO A 369 20.20 14.93 38.41
C PRO A 369 19.80 15.24 36.97
N ALA A 370 20.71 14.94 36.03
CA ALA A 370 20.51 15.21 34.62
C ALA A 370 19.14 14.64 34.18
N LYS A 371 18.31 15.50 33.60
CA LYS A 371 16.93 15.18 33.21
C LYS A 371 16.93 14.02 32.23
N ALA A 372 16.00 13.08 32.44
CA ALA A 372 15.87 11.96 31.54
C ALA A 372 15.41 12.42 30.15
N LYS A 373 16.14 12.07 29.10
CA LYS A 373 15.83 12.45 27.73
C LYS A 373 15.45 11.23 26.90
N PHE A 374 14.24 11.26 26.36
CA PHE A 374 13.73 10.27 25.43
C PHE A 374 14.03 10.68 23.98
N GLU A 375 14.60 9.75 23.20
CA GLU A 375 14.97 9.95 21.81
C GLU A 375 14.49 8.78 20.94
N ILE A 376 13.89 9.10 19.79
CA ILE A 376 13.59 8.11 18.76
C ILE A 376 14.78 8.06 17.80
N ARG A 377 15.37 6.88 17.64
CA ARG A 377 16.39 6.60 16.61
C ARG A 377 15.82 5.71 15.52
N ARG A 378 16.29 5.91 14.30
CA ARG A 378 15.72 5.34 13.07
C ARG A 378 16.82 4.78 12.19
N LYS A 379 16.59 3.58 11.65
CA LYS A 379 17.49 2.93 10.69
C LYS A 379 16.67 2.33 9.56
N LEU A 380 16.96 2.72 8.33
CA LEU A 380 16.44 2.03 7.16
C LEU A 380 17.45 0.95 6.76
N LEU A 381 17.00 -0.30 6.63
CA LEU A 381 17.81 -1.41 6.18
C LEU A 381 17.33 -1.86 4.81
N VAL A 382 18.27 -2.07 3.88
CA VAL A 382 18.03 -2.64 2.55
C VAL A 382 18.94 -3.86 2.40
N GLY A 383 18.37 -5.04 2.21
CA GLY A 383 19.13 -6.29 2.21
C GLY A 383 19.89 -6.53 3.52
N GLY A 384 19.31 -6.10 4.64
CA GLY A 384 19.92 -6.16 5.97
C GLY A 384 21.05 -5.15 6.22
N LYS A 385 21.37 -4.26 5.28
CA LYS A 385 22.40 -3.23 5.43
C LYS A 385 21.78 -1.87 5.74
N PRO A 386 22.26 -1.13 6.75
CA PRO A 386 21.77 0.20 7.04
C PRO A 386 22.10 1.17 5.91
N VAL A 387 21.15 2.02 5.56
CA VAL A 387 21.32 3.11 4.59
C VAL A 387 20.99 4.44 5.27
N GLU A 388 21.89 5.42 5.15
CA GLU A 388 21.71 6.76 5.72
C GLU A 388 20.86 7.66 4.83
N SER A 389 20.97 7.45 3.51
CA SER A 389 20.23 8.18 2.50
C SER A 389 19.81 7.27 1.35
N TYR A 390 18.72 7.64 0.66
CA TYR A 390 18.24 6.93 -0.52
C TYR A 390 18.02 7.88 -1.70
N VAL A 391 18.51 7.50 -2.87
CA VAL A 391 18.32 8.23 -4.13
C VAL A 391 17.22 7.56 -4.94
N VAL A 392 16.19 8.32 -5.29
CA VAL A 392 15.05 7.84 -6.09
C VAL A 392 15.53 7.42 -7.48
N LYS A 393 15.23 6.18 -7.89
CA LYS A 393 15.73 5.58 -9.14
C LYS A 393 14.76 5.71 -10.30
N THR A 394 13.46 5.81 -10.02
CA THR A 394 12.40 5.77 -11.03
C THR A 394 11.38 6.89 -10.85
N PRO A 395 10.70 7.34 -11.93
CA PRO A 395 9.59 8.28 -11.81
C PRO A 395 8.52 7.76 -10.85
N GLN A 396 7.99 8.66 -10.04
CA GLN A 396 6.98 8.39 -9.02
C GLN A 396 5.67 9.08 -9.39
N PHE A 397 4.57 8.47 -8.97
CA PHE A 397 3.23 8.93 -9.29
C PHE A 397 2.35 8.93 -8.04
N PHE A 398 1.48 9.92 -7.94
CA PHE A 398 0.44 9.97 -6.92
C PHE A 398 -0.90 9.56 -7.55
N MET A 399 -1.45 8.45 -7.08
CA MET A 399 -2.60 7.78 -7.68
C MET A 399 -3.83 7.91 -6.77
N MET A 400 -4.96 8.38 -7.27
CA MET A 400 -6.21 8.55 -6.51
C MET A 400 -7.41 7.92 -7.20
N GLY A 401 -8.39 7.46 -6.42
CA GLY A 401 -9.64 6.96 -6.97
C GLY A 401 -10.59 8.09 -7.38
N ASP A 402 -11.40 7.82 -8.39
CA ASP A 402 -12.46 8.74 -8.82
C ASP A 402 -13.68 8.71 -7.89
N ASN A 403 -13.79 7.72 -6.99
CA ASN A 403 -14.66 7.80 -5.82
C ASN A 403 -13.77 7.90 -4.58
N ARG A 404 -13.32 9.13 -4.26
CA ARG A 404 -12.34 9.39 -3.20
C ARG A 404 -12.80 8.92 -1.82
N ASP A 405 -14.11 8.90 -1.58
CA ASP A 405 -14.63 8.43 -0.31
C ASP A 405 -14.59 6.91 -0.16
N ASN A 406 -14.70 6.19 -1.27
CA ASN A 406 -14.68 4.73 -1.36
C ASN A 406 -13.39 4.20 -2.02
N SER A 407 -12.27 4.90 -1.81
CA SER A 407 -10.99 4.57 -2.46
C SER A 407 -9.87 4.45 -1.44
N ALA A 408 -9.32 3.24 -1.32
CA ALA A 408 -7.95 3.05 -0.87
C ALA A 408 -7.03 3.50 -2.01
N ASP A 409 -6.24 4.56 -1.79
CA ASP A 409 -5.34 5.15 -2.80
C ASP A 409 -4.04 5.70 -2.20
N SER A 410 -3.22 6.43 -2.97
CA SER A 410 -1.91 6.97 -2.55
C SER A 410 -1.94 7.84 -1.29
N ARG A 411 -3.13 8.23 -0.81
CA ARG A 411 -3.28 8.78 0.54
C ARG A 411 -2.84 7.79 1.64
N TYR A 412 -2.83 6.50 1.41
CA TYR A 412 -2.45 5.53 2.45
C TYR A 412 -1.04 4.97 2.26
N TRP A 413 -0.72 4.53 1.05
CA TRP A 413 0.57 3.88 0.76
C TRP A 413 1.63 4.81 0.17
N GLY A 414 1.30 6.06 -0.11
CA GLY A 414 2.22 7.01 -0.73
C GLY A 414 2.37 6.78 -2.23
N PHE A 415 3.61 6.79 -2.72
CA PHE A 415 3.91 6.87 -4.15
C PHE A 415 3.83 5.52 -4.85
N VAL A 416 3.56 5.57 -6.15
CA VAL A 416 3.67 4.42 -7.05
C VAL A 416 4.86 4.63 -7.98
N SER A 417 5.84 3.73 -7.93
CA SER A 417 6.99 3.75 -8.84
C SER A 417 6.59 3.34 -10.25
N LEU A 418 7.25 3.88 -11.27
CA LEU A 418 7.18 3.42 -12.66
C LEU A 418 7.35 1.89 -12.80
N ARG A 419 8.15 1.28 -11.91
CA ARG A 419 8.35 -0.18 -11.87
C ARG A 419 7.06 -0.93 -11.58
N ASN A 420 6.11 -0.36 -10.84
CA ASN A 420 4.84 -1.00 -10.53
C ASN A 420 3.76 -0.78 -11.59
N ILE A 421 3.95 0.16 -12.53
CA ILE A 421 2.94 0.50 -13.54
C ILE A 421 2.76 -0.63 -14.56
N ARG A 422 1.54 -1.13 -14.77
CA ARG A 422 1.26 -2.27 -15.65
C ARG A 422 0.76 -1.85 -17.02
N ALA A 423 -0.23 -0.96 -17.06
CA ALA A 423 -0.89 -0.59 -18.30
C ALA A 423 -1.67 0.71 -18.17
N LYS A 424 -1.92 1.36 -19.32
CA LYS A 424 -2.90 2.45 -19.46
C LYS A 424 -4.27 1.86 -19.75
N ALA A 425 -5.27 2.14 -18.92
CA ALA A 425 -6.64 1.68 -19.20
C ALA A 425 -7.17 2.43 -20.44
N PHE A 426 -7.72 1.70 -21.41
CA PHE A 426 -8.10 2.30 -22.70
C PHE A 426 -9.59 2.16 -23.03
N VAL A 427 -10.13 0.94 -23.01
CA VAL A 427 -11.51 0.69 -23.47
C VAL A 427 -12.22 -0.31 -22.58
N ILE A 428 -13.51 -0.06 -22.34
CA ILE A 428 -14.44 -1.02 -21.73
C ILE A 428 -14.91 -1.97 -22.83
N TYR A 429 -14.48 -3.22 -22.82
CA TYR A 429 -14.86 -4.19 -23.86
C TYR A 429 -16.08 -5.03 -23.46
N PHE A 430 -16.37 -5.12 -22.16
CA PHE A 430 -17.55 -5.79 -21.64
C PHE A 430 -17.98 -5.14 -20.32
N SER A 431 -19.28 -5.13 -20.03
CA SER A 431 -19.79 -4.56 -18.78
C SER A 431 -21.12 -5.21 -18.44
N PHE A 432 -21.27 -5.59 -17.18
CA PHE A 432 -22.50 -6.17 -16.66
C PHE A 432 -22.79 -5.67 -15.25
N GLU A 433 -24.05 -5.76 -14.86
CA GLU A 433 -24.51 -5.45 -13.51
C GLU A 433 -24.47 -6.71 -12.63
N ASN A 434 -23.86 -6.59 -11.46
CA ASN A 434 -23.75 -7.68 -10.49
C ASN A 434 -23.86 -7.19 -9.05
N ASP A 435 -24.62 -6.12 -8.84
CA ASP A 435 -24.69 -5.43 -7.56
C ASP A 435 -25.41 -6.29 -6.50
N ASP A 436 -26.16 -7.31 -6.92
CA ASP A 436 -26.81 -8.33 -6.09
C ASP A 436 -25.97 -9.61 -5.91
N GLU A 437 -24.74 -9.64 -6.44
CA GLU A 437 -23.86 -10.81 -6.50
C GLU A 437 -24.53 -12.06 -7.13
N ALA A 438 -25.63 -11.89 -7.86
CA ALA A 438 -26.45 -12.99 -8.36
C ALA A 438 -25.87 -13.66 -9.61
N PHE A 439 -24.80 -13.10 -10.19
CA PHE A 439 -24.01 -13.70 -11.25
C PHE A 439 -22.65 -14.15 -10.74
N ALA A 440 -22.31 -15.41 -11.01
CA ALA A 440 -21.00 -15.97 -10.71
C ALA A 440 -20.50 -16.78 -11.92
N LEU A 441 -19.31 -16.44 -12.43
CA LEU A 441 -18.65 -17.20 -13.50
C LEU A 441 -18.47 -18.69 -13.13
N LYS A 442 -18.30 -18.99 -11.84
CA LYS A 442 -18.19 -20.36 -11.30
C LYS A 442 -19.51 -21.13 -11.29
N ASN A 443 -20.66 -20.45 -11.43
CA ASN A 443 -21.98 -21.08 -11.42
C ASN A 443 -22.66 -20.93 -12.80
N PRO A 444 -22.58 -21.94 -13.67
CA PRO A 444 -23.12 -21.88 -15.04
C PRO A 444 -24.64 -21.66 -15.08
N PHE A 445 -25.38 -22.00 -14.03
CA PHE A 445 -26.82 -21.74 -13.93
C PHE A 445 -27.17 -20.26 -13.81
N THR A 446 -26.20 -19.37 -13.59
CA THR A 446 -26.43 -17.92 -13.57
C THR A 446 -26.25 -17.29 -14.96
N TRP A 447 -25.65 -18.01 -15.92
CA TRP A 447 -25.24 -17.44 -17.21
C TRP A 447 -26.41 -17.06 -18.12
N TRP A 448 -27.58 -17.68 -17.95
CA TRP A 448 -28.79 -17.28 -18.71
C TRP A 448 -29.25 -15.85 -18.40
N ARG A 449 -28.84 -15.29 -17.25
CA ARG A 449 -29.15 -13.90 -16.86
C ARG A 449 -28.26 -12.89 -17.54
N LEU A 450 -27.09 -13.32 -18.05
CA LEU A 450 -26.06 -12.44 -18.58
C LEU A 450 -26.59 -11.50 -19.68
N PRO A 451 -27.37 -11.96 -20.69
CA PRO A 451 -27.89 -11.07 -21.73
C PRO A 451 -28.74 -9.92 -21.20
N PHE A 452 -29.44 -10.12 -20.06
CA PHE A 452 -30.31 -9.13 -19.44
C PHE A 452 -29.60 -8.20 -18.45
N ARG A 453 -28.35 -8.53 -18.09
CA ARG A 453 -27.52 -7.74 -17.15
C ARG A 453 -26.40 -6.97 -17.85
N ILE A 454 -26.23 -7.13 -19.16
CA ILE A 454 -25.22 -6.40 -19.93
C ILE A 454 -25.58 -4.91 -19.98
N ARG A 455 -24.62 -4.07 -19.61
CA ARG A 455 -24.73 -2.61 -19.72
C ARG A 455 -24.32 -2.17 -21.13
N TRP A 456 -25.21 -2.35 -22.10
CA TRP A 456 -24.94 -2.11 -23.53
C TRP A 456 -24.36 -0.72 -23.84
N GLY A 457 -24.80 0.33 -23.13
CA GLY A 457 -24.29 1.70 -23.30
C GLY A 457 -22.83 1.90 -22.87
N ARG A 458 -22.19 0.91 -22.25
CA ARG A 458 -20.77 0.95 -21.84
C ARG A 458 -19.87 0.13 -22.76
N LEU A 459 -20.43 -0.74 -23.60
CA LEU A 459 -19.66 -1.59 -24.51
C LEU A 459 -18.89 -0.72 -25.53
N GLY A 460 -17.57 -0.90 -25.61
CA GLY A 460 -16.71 -0.14 -26.52
C GLY A 460 -16.43 1.30 -26.07
N LYS A 461 -16.87 1.71 -24.87
CA LYS A 461 -16.63 3.06 -24.35
C LYS A 461 -15.13 3.26 -24.12
N ILE A 462 -14.57 4.27 -24.80
CA ILE A 462 -13.21 4.73 -24.56
C ILE A 462 -13.17 5.45 -23.21
N ILE A 463 -12.19 5.09 -22.39
CA ILE A 463 -11.96 5.73 -21.10
C ILE A 463 -11.40 7.12 -21.37
N GLN A 464 -12.15 8.16 -21.00
CA GLN A 464 -11.74 9.54 -21.22
C GLN A 464 -10.53 9.90 -20.35
N MET A 465 -9.49 10.37 -21.02
CA MET A 465 -8.36 11.04 -20.37
C MET A 465 -8.71 12.51 -20.18
N ILE A 466 -8.21 13.09 -19.10
CA ILE A 466 -8.47 14.47 -18.71
C ILE A 466 -7.11 15.14 -18.67
N ASP A 467 -6.91 16.11 -19.57
CA ASP A 467 -5.66 16.87 -19.66
C ASP A 467 -5.57 17.98 -18.61
#